data_AF-A0A5M9JD04-F1
#
_entry.id   AF-A0A5M9JD04-F1
#
_cell.length_a   1.000
_cell.length_b   1.000
_cell.length_c   1.000
_cell.angle_alpha   90.00
_cell.angle_beta   90.00
_cell.angle_gamma   90.00
#
_symmetry.space_group_name_H-M   'P 1'
#
loop_
_entity.id
_entity.type
_entity.pdbx_description
1 polymer ?
#
loop_
_entity_poly.entity_id
_entity_poly.type
_entity_poly.pdbx_seq_one_letter_code
_entity_poly.pdbx_strand_id
1 'polypeptide(L)' 'MVRLREIPRTAAFAWSPGPESPLVVTGTRAGAVDADFSDETKLELWDLSLDNDEQGVELQPVASISTDSR' A
#
# COMPACT_ATOMS: atom_id res chain seq x y z
N MET A 1 -19.93 -10.81 0.28
CA MET A 1 -18.49 -10.65 0.60
C MET A 1 -18.35 -9.33 1.34
N VAL A 2 -17.73 -9.29 2.52
CA VAL A 2 -17.46 -8.03 3.26
C VAL A 2 -16.08 -7.52 2.85
N ARG A 3 -15.97 -6.21 2.60
CA ARG A 3 -14.69 -5.53 2.35
C ARG A 3 -14.12 -5.04 3.68
N LEU A 4 -12.92 -5.49 4.04
CA LEU A 4 -12.27 -5.14 5.31
C LEU A 4 -11.43 -3.87 5.19
N ARG A 5 -10.54 -3.80 4.20
CA ARG A 5 -9.65 -2.67 3.94
C ARG A 5 -9.48 -2.43 2.44
N GLU A 6 -9.15 -1.19 2.10
CA GLU A 6 -8.93 -0.70 0.74
C GLU A 6 -7.66 0.14 0.68
N ILE A 7 -6.80 -0.20 -0.27
CA ILE A 7 -5.60 0.54 -0.63
C ILE A 7 -5.84 1.08 -2.05
N PRO A 8 -6.20 2.36 -2.22
CA PRO A 8 -6.70 2.89 -3.50
C PRO A 8 -5.57 3.22 -4.49
N ARG A 9 -4.65 2.28 -4.77
CA ARG A 9 -3.57 2.48 -5.75
C ARG A 9 -3.29 1.24 -6.61
N THR A 10 -2.83 1.48 -7.84
CA THR A 10 -2.30 0.40 -8.69
C THR A 10 -0.82 0.20 -8.39
N ALA A 11 -0.47 -0.97 -7.88
CA ALA A 11 0.89 -1.28 -7.44
C ALA A 11 1.17 -2.79 -7.54
N ALA A 12 2.45 -3.15 -7.57
CA ALA A 12 2.85 -4.49 -7.14
C ALA A 12 2.80 -4.55 -5.63
N PHE A 13 2.37 -5.67 -5.04
CA PHE A 13 2.26 -5.81 -3.60
C PHE A 13 2.89 -7.10 -3.08
N ALA A 14 3.28 -7.08 -1.81
CA ALA A 14 3.76 -8.24 -1.07
C ALA A 14 3.23 -8.20 0.37
N TRP A 15 3.00 -9.38 0.94
CA TRP A 15 2.59 -9.54 2.33
C TRP A 15 3.80 -9.76 3.23
N SER A 16 3.69 -9.28 4.47
CA SER A 16 4.52 -9.79 5.57
C SER A 16 4.46 -11.33 5.59
N PRO A 17 5.61 -12.02 5.68
CA PRO A 17 5.63 -13.49 5.68
C PRO A 17 5.22 -14.10 7.02
N GLY A 18 5.17 -13.31 8.10
CA GLY A 18 4.93 -13.78 9.46
C GLY A 18 3.48 -13.59 9.92
N PRO A 19 3.07 -14.31 10.99
CA PRO A 19 1.71 -14.22 11.52
C PRO A 19 1.48 -13.02 12.45
N GLU A 20 2.51 -12.24 12.77
CA GLU A 20 2.46 -11.25 13.87
C GLU A 20 1.59 -10.04 13.56
N SER A 21 1.67 -9.51 12.34
CA SER A 21 0.81 -8.41 11.89
C SER A 21 0.55 -8.52 10.39
N PRO A 22 -0.71 -8.29 9.94
CA PRO A 22 -1.08 -8.29 8.53
C PRO A 22 -0.56 -7.04 7.83
N LEU A 23 0.76 -6.96 7.65
CA LEU A 23 1.40 -5.87 6.92
C LEU A 23 1.45 -6.16 5.42
N VAL A 24 1.25 -5.12 4.63
CA VAL A 24 1.38 -5.14 3.17
C VAL A 24 2.38 -4.08 2.75
N VAL A 25 3.20 -4.37 1.74
CA VAL A 25 4.01 -3.37 1.06
C VAL A 25 3.49 -3.21 -0.36
N THR A 26 3.41 -1.98 -0.86
CA THR A 26 3.10 -1.68 -2.26
C THR A 26 4.22 -0.88 -2.90
N GLY A 27 4.70 -1.32 -4.07
CA GLY A 27 5.65 -0.59 -4.90
C GLY A 27 5.01 -0.15 -6.22
N THR A 28 5.38 1.03 -6.72
CA THR A 28 4.95 1.47 -8.07
C THR A 28 5.33 0.41 -9.10
N ARG A 29 4.35 -0.04 -9.89
CA ARG A 29 4.56 -1.04 -10.94
C ARG A 29 5.23 -0.38 -12.14
N ALA A 30 6.26 -1.02 -12.70
CA ALA A 30 6.88 -0.54 -13.95
C ALA A 30 5.83 -0.35 -15.06
N GLY A 31 5.79 0.84 -15.66
CA GLY A 31 4.84 1.23 -16.70
C GLY A 31 3.47 1.70 -16.20
N ALA A 32 3.24 1.76 -14.89
CA ALA A 32 2.11 2.48 -14.32
C ALA A 32 2.51 3.94 -14.10
N VAL A 33 1.80 4.86 -14.75
CA VAL A 33 1.85 6.29 -14.45
C VAL A 33 0.70 6.58 -13.47
N ASP A 34 0.96 7.33 -12.41
CA ASP A 34 -0.11 7.73 -11.48
C ASP A 34 -1.03 8.79 -12.13
N ALA A 35 -2.13 9.13 -11.46
CA ALA A 35 -3.10 10.09 -12.00
C ALA A 35 -2.50 11.49 -12.28
N ASP A 36 -1.39 11.80 -11.60
CA ASP A 36 -0.65 13.05 -11.73
C ASP A 36 0.45 12.97 -12.79
N PHE A 37 0.55 11.84 -13.51
CA PHE A 37 1.58 11.55 -14.52
C PHE A 37 3.00 11.66 -13.96
N SER A 38 3.19 11.25 -12.71
CA SER A 38 4.48 11.23 -12.04
C SER A 38 5.32 10.02 -12.45
N ASP A 39 6.61 10.26 -12.68
CA ASP A 39 7.64 9.22 -12.81
C ASP A 39 8.19 8.78 -11.43
N GLU A 40 7.61 9.29 -10.34
CA GLU A 40 7.99 8.95 -8.97
C GLU A 40 7.60 7.51 -8.63
N THR A 41 8.60 6.71 -8.25
CA THR A 41 8.37 5.38 -7.70
C THR A 41 8.22 5.49 -6.18
N LYS A 42 7.10 4.99 -5.64
CA LYS A 42 6.82 4.95 -4.20
C LYS A 42 6.80 3.53 -3.68
N LEU A 43 7.55 3.28 -2.62
CA LEU A 43 7.48 2.08 -1.79
C LEU A 43 6.78 2.43 -0.48
N GLU A 44 5.59 1.88 -0.28
CA GLU A 44 4.72 2.20 0.86
C GLU A 44 4.46 0.95 1.70
N LEU A 45 4.50 1.12 3.03
CA LEU A 45 4.12 0.12 4.01
C LEU A 45 2.71 0.42 4.52
N TRP A 46 1.92 -0.62 4.68
CA TRP A 46 0.52 -0.57 5.11
C TRP A 46 0.31 -1.52 6.27
N ASP A 47 -0.30 -1.02 7.33
CA ASP A 47 -0.81 -1.85 8.42
C ASP A 47 -2.32 -2.01 8.27
N LEU A 48 -2.77 -3.24 8.08
CA LEU A 48 -4.19 -3.54 7.93
C LEU A 48 -4.93 -3.63 9.26
N SER A 49 -4.23 -3.65 10.40
CA SER A 49 -4.74 -3.76 11.79
C SER A 49 -6.17 -4.31 11.86
N LEU A 50 -6.35 -5.57 11.42
CA LEU A 50 -7.67 -6.16 11.16
C LEU A 50 -8.50 -6.39 12.43
N ASP A 51 -7.87 -6.20 13.59
CA ASP A 51 -8.41 -6.23 14.94
C ASP A 51 -8.83 -4.83 15.46
N ASN A 52 -8.55 -3.77 14.70
CA ASN A 52 -8.91 -2.40 15.04
C ASN A 52 -10.16 -1.93 14.27
N ASP A 53 -11.31 -1.97 14.94
CA ASP A 53 -12.60 -1.55 14.39
C ASP A 53 -12.72 -0.03 14.17
N GLU A 54 -11.90 0.78 14.85
CA GLU A 54 -11.90 2.25 14.71
C GLU A 54 -11.18 2.71 13.43
N GLN A 55 -10.36 1.84 12.84
CA GLN A 55 -9.62 2.19 11.64
C GLN A 55 -10.50 2.03 10.40
N GLY A 56 -10.56 3.11 9.62
CA GLY A 56 -11.38 3.18 8.42
C GLY A 56 -11.03 2.12 7.37
N VAL A 57 -11.99 1.90 6.46
CA VAL A 57 -11.82 0.98 5.32
C VAL A 57 -10.73 1.49 4.39
N GLU A 58 -10.69 2.80 4.11
CA GLU A 58 -9.67 3.41 3.26
C GLU A 58 -8.41 3.70 4.08
N LEU A 59 -7.31 3.07 3.68
CA LEU A 59 -6.06 3.11 4.41
C LEU A 59 -5.19 4.29 3.99
N GLN A 60 -4.32 4.70 4.92
CA GLN A 60 -3.18 5.57 4.67
C GLN A 60 -1.90 4.77 4.93
N PRO A 61 -0.82 5.01 4.18
CA PRO A 61 0.45 4.31 4.38
C PRO A 61 1.06 4.71 5.73
N VAL A 62 1.59 3.73 6.46
CA VAL A 62 2.30 3.96 7.74
C VAL A 62 3.74 4.44 7.51
N ALA A 63 4.30 4.14 6.34
CA ALA A 63 5.57 4.68 5.86
C ALA A 63 5.54 4.77 4.34
N SER A 64 6.19 5.80 3.79
CA SER A 64 6.31 6.03 2.35
C SER A 64 7.74 6.45 2.02
N ILE A 65 8.34 5.77 1.05
CA ILE A 65 9.67 6.07 0.52
C ILE A 65 9.53 6.36 -0.97
N SER A 66 9.98 7.53 -1.37
CA SER A 66 10.01 7.96 -2.77
C SER A 66 11.40 7.76 -3.37
N THR A 67 11.44 7.32 -4.62
CA THR A 67 12.66 7.27 -5.45
C THR A 67 12.32 7.69 -6.87
N ASP A 68 13.29 8.31 -7.53
CA ASP A 68 13.18 8.60 -8.95
C ASP A 68 13.28 7.31 -9.76
N SER A 69 12.44 7.16 -10.77
CA SER A 69 12.58 6.09 -11.76
C SER A 69 13.79 6.40 -12.65
N ARG A 70 14.67 5.42 -12.85
CA ARG A 70 15.94 5.58 -13.56
C ARG A 70 15.91 4.94 -14.94
#